data_AF-A0A9X9M018-F1
#
_entry.id   AF-A0A9X9M018-F1
#
_cell.length_a   1.000
_cell.length_b   1.000
_cell.length_c   1.000
_cell.angle_alpha   90.00
_cell.angle_beta   90.00
_cell.angle_gamma   90.00
#
_symmetry.space_group_name_H-M   'P 1'
#
loop_
_entity.id
_entity.type
_entity.pdbx_description
1 polymer ?
#
loop_
_entity_poly.entity_id
_entity_poly.type
_entity_poly.pdbx_seq_one_letter_code
_entity_poly.pdbx_strand_id
1 'polypeptide(L)' 'KIPTVFSHAHTVVLCVGCSAVLCQRTGGKARLTEGCSFRWKQH' A
#
# COMPACT_ATOMS: atom_id res chain seq x y z
N LYS A 1 -9.40 0.64 -9.86
CA LYS A 1 -8.61 -0.63 -9.81
C LYS A 1 -7.85 -0.64 -8.49
N ILE A 2 -8.04 -1.66 -7.65
CA ILE A 2 -7.35 -1.76 -6.36
C ILE A 2 -5.93 -2.29 -6.61
N PRO A 3 -4.86 -1.55 -6.29
CA PRO A 3 -3.51 -2.06 -6.42
C PRO A 3 -3.22 -3.09 -5.33
N THR A 4 -2.60 -4.19 -5.71
CA THR A 4 -2.10 -5.18 -4.77
C THR A 4 -0.71 -4.78 -4.30
N VAL A 5 -0.51 -4.71 -3.00
CA VAL A 5 0.76 -4.30 -2.39
C VAL A 5 1.26 -5.42 -1.49
N PHE A 6 2.57 -5.67 -1.52
CA PHE A 6 3.18 -6.60 -0.58
C PHE A 6 3.17 -6.02 0.83
N SER A 7 3.01 -6.89 1.83
CA SER A 7 3.04 -6.48 3.24
C SER A 7 4.38 -5.87 3.65
N HIS A 8 5.48 -6.27 3.00
CA HIS A 8 6.81 -5.68 3.14
C HIS A 8 7.20 -5.02 1.81
N ALA A 9 6.84 -3.76 1.65
CA ALA A 9 7.20 -2.97 0.47
C ALA A 9 8.45 -2.14 0.75
N HIS A 10 9.45 -2.26 -0.12
CA HIS A 10 10.71 -1.50 -0.01
C HIS A 10 10.61 -0.10 -0.63
N THR A 11 9.54 0.16 -1.38
CA THR A 11 9.27 1.43 -2.07
C THR A 11 7.96 2.03 -1.58
N VAL A 12 7.83 3.35 -1.71
CA VAL A 12 6.55 4.04 -1.54
C VAL A 12 5.61 3.58 -2.66
N VAL A 13 4.37 3.25 -2.32
CA VAL A 13 3.38 2.83 -3.32
C VAL A 13 2.38 3.95 -3.55
N LEU A 14 2.24 4.33 -4.81
CA LEU A 14 1.32 5.37 -5.27
C LEU A 14 0.14 4.74 -6.00
N CYS A 15 -1.06 5.27 -5.78
CA CYS A 15 -2.18 5.02 -6.66
C CYS A 15 -2.16 6.03 -7.81
N VAL A 16 -1.93 5.59 -9.05
CA VAL A 16 -1.99 6.47 -10.23
C VAL A 16 -3.41 7.03 -10.44
N GLY A 17 -4.45 6.25 -10.13
CA GLY A 17 -5.84 6.68 -10.29
C GLY A 17 -6.35 7.66 -9.22
N CYS A 18 -5.67 7.75 -8.07
CA CYS A 18 -6.03 8.67 -6.99
C CYS A 18 -4.97 9.75 -6.74
N SER A 19 -3.86 9.72 -7.49
CA SER A 19 -2.69 10.58 -7.31
C SER A 19 -2.23 10.71 -5.85
N ALA A 20 -2.35 9.62 -5.08
CA ALA A 20 -2.13 9.61 -3.64
C ALA A 20 -1.24 8.44 -3.21
N VAL A 21 -0.43 8.68 -2.18
CA VAL A 21 0.40 7.64 -1.55
C VAL A 21 -0.50 6.68 -0.78
N LEU A 22 -0.37 5.38 -1.04
CA LEU A 22 -1.14 4.33 -0.38
C LEU A 22 -0.40 3.74 0.81
N CYS A 23 0.91 3.56 0.70
CA CYS A 23 1.74 3.08 1.78
C CYS A 23 3.18 3.61 1.72
N GLN A 24 3.81 3.68 2.88
CA GLN A 24 5.19 4.08 3.06
C GLN A 24 6.05 2.87 3.43
N ARG A 25 7.25 2.81 2.84
CA ARG A 25 8.28 1.83 3.21
C ARG A 25 8.67 2.02 4.67
N THR A 26 8.84 0.92 5.38
CA THR A 26 9.34 0.87 6.76
C THR A 26 10.32 -0.31 6.85
N GLY A 27 11.01 -0.46 7.99
CA GLY A 27 11.86 -1.63 8.24
C GLY A 27 11.10 -2.93 8.49
N GLY A 28 9.77 -2.91 8.48
CA GLY A 28 8.90 -4.07 8.71
C GLY A 28 7.68 -4.02 7.81
N LYS A 29 6.49 -4.24 8.38
CA LYS A 29 5.25 -4.12 7.62
C LYS A 29 5.07 -2.69 7.10
N ALA A 30 4.77 -2.56 5.81
CA ALA A 30 4.49 -1.29 5.17
C ALA A 30 3.35 -0.57 5.91
N ARG A 31 3.53 0.73 6.14
CA ARG A 31 2.53 1.56 6.81
C ARG A 31 1.56 2.11 5.79
N LEU A 32 0.27 1.80 5.92
CA LEU A 32 -0.76 2.37 5.06
C LEU A 32 -1.02 3.83 5.41
N THR A 33 -1.36 4.63 4.41
CA THR A 33 -1.82 6.00 4.61
C THR A 33 -3.17 5.99 5.33
N GLU A 34 -3.40 6.97 6.20
CA GLU A 34 -4.68 7.12 6.90
C GLU A 34 -5.85 7.21 5.90
N GLY A 35 -6.98 6.60 6.24
CA GLY A 35 -8.15 6.53 5.37
C GLY A 35 -8.06 5.51 4.23
N CYS A 36 -6.90 4.88 3.99
CA CYS A 36 -6.80 3.79 3.02
C CYS A 36 -7.37 2.48 3.59
N SER A 37 -8.34 1.91 2.89
CA SER A 37 -8.87 0.57 3.18
C SER A 37 -8.06 -0.50 2.44
N PHE A 38 -7.92 -1.67 3.04
CA PHE A 38 -7.25 -2.82 2.42
C PHE A 38 -8.01 -4.12 2.72
N ARG A 39 -7.74 -5.15 1.91
CA ARG A 39 -8.17 -6.52 2.17
C ARG A 39 -7.00 -7.46 1.91
N TRP A 40 -6.93 -8.53 2.70
CA TRP A 40 -5.94 -9.57 2.48
C TRP A 40 -6.24 -10.30 1.19
N LYS A 41 -5.26 -10.33 0.29
CA LYS A 41 -5.27 -11.25 -0.85
C LYS A 41 -5.07 -12.66 -0.32
N GLN A 42 -6.01 -13.55 -0.63
CA GLN A 42 -5.79 -15.00 -0.55
C GLN A 42 -4.85 -15.42 -1.70
N HIS A 43 -4.11 -16.52 -1.51
CA HIS A 43 -3.12 -17.04 -2.45
C HIS A 43 -3.67 -17.08 -3.88
#